data_AF-A0A0M1J5H8-F1
#
_entry.id   AF-A0A0M1J5H8-F1
#
_cell.length_a   1.000
_cell.length_b   1.000
_cell.length_c   1.000
_cell.angle_alpha   90.00
_cell.angle_beta   90.00
_cell.angle_gamma   90.00
#
_symmetry.space_group_name_H-M   'P 1'
#
loop_
_entity.id
_entity.type
_entity.pdbx_description
1 polymer ?
#
loop_
_entity_poly.entity_id
_entity_poly.type
_entity_poly.pdbx_seq_one_letter_code
_entity_poly.pdbx_strand_id
1 'polypeptide(L)'
;ELAGKYNPSEHDNFFTYFTWRNFSNEEWLLCPPVVAMGGDGSMYDIGFQNLSRVLASGTPVKVMVLDTQAYSNTGGQACTSSFISQVADMSPYGKVWKGKREMRKEMGLIGIAHRTSYVLQGSVANITHLLEGFIDGLNSRHPALFNVYTSCQPEHGIADNASARQAKLAVEARAYPLMRYNPDAGETIEDCIDISGNPAIDKDWPTYTLKYKDDNNQEQTLELPMTFADFAMTEGRFRKHFRKAPAETWNDNMIPLHEFLDLAADEREDKYPYILGIDSKNHLMRVLVAAELVESCQERRQFWRQVKGIAGQLNPIDVDALITEAKADMAQKLTQSLFAMATGNANLDLGIPTTAPTGNGAALRS
;
A
#
# COMPACT_ATOMS: atom_id res chain seq x y z
N GLU A 1 -41.29 -9.18 -26.86
CA GLU A 1 -41.63 -8.33 -28.03
C GLU A 1 -41.36 -9.03 -29.37
N LEU A 2 -40.16 -9.52 -29.63
CA LEU A 2 -39.77 -10.17 -30.91
C LEU A 2 -40.63 -11.39 -31.33
N ALA A 3 -41.27 -12.07 -30.38
CA ALA A 3 -42.20 -13.18 -30.63
C ALA A 3 -43.69 -12.78 -30.63
N GLY A 4 -44.01 -11.48 -30.59
CA GLY A 4 -45.39 -10.97 -30.59
C GLY A 4 -46.19 -11.19 -29.29
N LYS A 5 -45.53 -11.63 -28.21
CA LYS A 5 -46.18 -11.98 -26.91
C LYS A 5 -46.29 -10.80 -25.92
N TYR A 6 -46.00 -9.58 -26.36
CA TYR A 6 -46.04 -8.43 -25.46
C TYR A 6 -47.50 -8.01 -25.22
N ASN A 7 -47.91 -8.08 -23.96
CA ASN A 7 -49.16 -7.56 -23.44
C ASN A 7 -48.88 -6.38 -22.48
N PRO A 8 -49.30 -5.14 -22.79
CA PRO A 8 -49.08 -3.97 -21.92
C PRO A 8 -49.61 -4.16 -20.50
N SER A 9 -50.79 -4.76 -20.34
CA SER A 9 -51.43 -4.97 -19.03
C SER A 9 -50.65 -5.93 -18.11
N GLU A 10 -49.80 -6.78 -18.69
CA GLU A 10 -48.97 -7.75 -17.96
C GLU A 10 -47.52 -7.27 -17.80
N HIS A 11 -46.95 -6.62 -18.81
CA HIS A 11 -45.51 -6.36 -18.88
C HIS A 11 -45.11 -4.92 -18.55
N ASP A 12 -45.99 -3.92 -18.67
CA ASP A 12 -45.59 -2.51 -18.46
C ASP A 12 -45.14 -2.25 -17.03
N ASN A 13 -45.81 -2.88 -16.06
CA ASN A 13 -45.42 -2.79 -14.67
C ASN A 13 -44.00 -3.37 -14.44
N PHE A 14 -43.67 -4.49 -15.09
CA PHE A 14 -42.33 -5.06 -15.03
C PHE A 14 -41.30 -4.12 -15.64
N PHE A 15 -41.52 -3.63 -16.86
CA PHE A 15 -40.55 -2.77 -17.56
C PHE A 15 -40.37 -1.40 -16.91
N THR A 16 -41.39 -0.89 -16.21
CA THR A 16 -41.30 0.36 -15.42
C THR A 16 -40.22 0.28 -14.33
N TYR A 17 -40.03 -0.90 -13.73
CA TYR A 17 -39.05 -1.13 -12.66
C TYR A 17 -37.87 -1.99 -13.10
N PHE A 18 -37.80 -2.37 -14.37
CA PHE A 18 -36.71 -3.16 -14.93
C PHE A 18 -35.44 -2.32 -14.97
N THR A 19 -34.42 -2.77 -14.27
CA THR A 19 -33.11 -2.11 -14.21
C THR A 19 -31.99 -3.11 -14.45
N TRP A 20 -30.75 -2.62 -14.53
CA TRP A 20 -29.56 -3.48 -14.63
C TRP A 20 -29.46 -4.55 -13.52
N ARG A 21 -30.14 -4.35 -12.38
CA ARG A 21 -30.20 -5.34 -11.30
C ARG A 21 -30.96 -6.62 -11.69
N ASN A 22 -31.79 -6.54 -12.73
CA ASN A 22 -32.57 -7.66 -13.25
C ASN A 22 -31.87 -8.40 -14.38
N PHE A 23 -30.68 -7.94 -14.82
CA PHE A 23 -29.92 -8.60 -15.88
C PHE A 23 -29.40 -9.96 -15.40
N SER A 24 -29.60 -10.97 -16.25
CA SER A 24 -28.87 -12.23 -16.19
C SER A 24 -27.35 -11.99 -16.33
N ASN A 25 -26.55 -13.01 -16.06
CA ASN A 25 -25.10 -12.90 -16.23
C ASN A 25 -24.71 -12.65 -17.69
N GLU A 26 -25.40 -13.27 -18.65
CA GLU A 26 -25.17 -13.09 -20.08
C GLU A 26 -25.50 -11.66 -20.51
N GLU A 27 -26.66 -11.13 -20.10
CA GLU A 27 -27.06 -9.74 -20.39
C GLU A 27 -26.10 -8.73 -19.76
N TRP A 28 -25.62 -8.99 -18.54
CA TRP A 28 -24.63 -8.14 -17.88
C TRP A 28 -23.32 -8.04 -18.68
N LEU A 29 -22.82 -9.17 -19.18
CA LEU A 29 -21.58 -9.20 -19.99
C LEU A 29 -21.73 -8.52 -21.36
N LEU A 30 -22.95 -8.39 -21.87
CA LEU A 30 -23.24 -7.63 -23.10
C LEU A 30 -23.31 -6.11 -22.86
N CYS A 31 -23.43 -5.67 -21.59
CA CYS A 31 -23.53 -4.26 -21.27
C CYS A 31 -22.14 -3.61 -21.27
N PRO A 32 -21.92 -2.54 -22.06
CA PRO A 32 -20.66 -1.85 -22.05
C PRO A 32 -20.42 -1.16 -20.68
N PRO A 33 -19.21 -1.26 -20.10
CA PRO A 33 -18.92 -0.61 -18.84
C PRO A 33 -18.91 0.91 -19.01
N VAL A 34 -19.51 1.63 -18.06
CA VAL A 34 -19.44 3.09 -18.00
C VAL A 34 -18.22 3.48 -17.18
N VAL A 35 -17.26 4.14 -17.82
CA VAL A 35 -15.99 4.55 -17.22
C VAL A 35 -15.87 6.07 -17.20
N ALA A 36 -15.70 6.66 -16.01
CA ALA A 36 -15.26 8.03 -15.82
C ALA A 36 -13.75 8.04 -15.59
N MET A 37 -13.02 8.91 -16.29
CA MET A 37 -11.56 9.01 -16.16
C MET A 37 -11.15 10.43 -15.77
N GLY A 38 -10.17 10.55 -14.88
CA GLY A 38 -9.66 11.85 -14.45
C GLY A 38 -8.30 11.75 -13.77
N GLY A 39 -7.64 12.90 -13.63
CA GLY A 39 -6.40 13.00 -12.85
C GLY A 39 -6.66 13.13 -11.35
N ASP A 40 -5.60 13.07 -10.56
CA ASP A 40 -5.69 13.21 -9.10
C ASP A 40 -6.34 14.53 -8.67
N GLY A 41 -6.04 15.68 -9.28
CA GLY A 41 -6.71 16.94 -8.92
C GLY A 41 -8.23 16.94 -9.11
N SER A 42 -8.74 16.18 -10.07
CA SER A 42 -10.19 16.03 -10.26
C SER A 42 -10.83 15.11 -9.24
N MET A 43 -10.14 14.03 -8.82
CA MET A 43 -10.73 12.94 -8.05
C MET A 43 -10.39 13.01 -6.55
N TYR A 44 -9.23 13.56 -6.20
CA TYR A 44 -8.77 13.76 -4.82
C TYR A 44 -9.28 15.07 -4.23
N ASP A 45 -9.46 16.11 -5.06
CA ASP A 45 -9.79 17.47 -4.61
C ASP A 45 -11.19 17.90 -5.06
N ILE A 46 -11.31 18.61 -6.18
CA ILE A 46 -12.56 19.32 -6.55
C ILE A 46 -13.76 18.38 -6.74
N GLY A 47 -13.53 17.16 -7.26
CA GLY A 47 -14.57 16.16 -7.51
C GLY A 47 -14.69 15.09 -6.44
N PHE A 48 -13.94 15.18 -5.34
CA PHE A 48 -13.90 14.13 -4.31
C PHE A 48 -15.29 13.78 -3.74
N GLN A 49 -16.12 14.78 -3.47
CA GLN A 49 -17.49 14.56 -2.97
C GLN A 49 -18.34 13.75 -3.97
N ASN A 50 -18.16 13.98 -5.27
CA ASN A 50 -18.91 13.30 -6.32
C ASN A 50 -18.40 11.87 -6.49
N LEU A 51 -17.08 11.69 -6.44
CA LEU A 51 -16.47 10.36 -6.43
C LEU A 51 -16.99 9.53 -5.25
N SER A 52 -16.93 10.08 -4.05
CA SER A 52 -17.44 9.42 -2.84
C SER A 52 -18.93 9.06 -2.97
N ARG A 53 -19.74 9.95 -3.56
CA ARG A 53 -21.16 9.66 -3.84
C ARG A 53 -21.34 8.50 -4.82
N VAL A 54 -20.51 8.41 -5.87
CA VAL A 54 -20.53 7.32 -6.85
C VAL A 54 -20.17 6.00 -6.17
N LEU A 55 -19.09 5.96 -5.37
CA LEU A 55 -18.67 4.76 -4.65
C LEU A 55 -19.72 4.28 -3.63
N ALA A 56 -20.45 5.21 -3.00
CA ALA A 56 -21.56 4.88 -2.10
C ALA A 56 -22.89 4.54 -2.83
N SER A 57 -22.97 4.72 -4.14
CA SER A 57 -24.26 4.60 -4.86
C SER A 57 -24.71 3.17 -5.11
N GLY A 58 -23.78 2.20 -5.05
CA GLY A 58 -24.01 0.82 -5.53
C GLY A 58 -24.28 0.73 -7.03
N THR A 59 -24.12 1.82 -7.79
CA THR A 59 -24.27 1.82 -9.25
C THR A 59 -22.95 1.41 -9.88
N PRO A 60 -22.91 0.47 -10.85
CA PRO A 60 -21.69 -0.11 -11.40
C PRO A 60 -20.95 0.82 -12.37
N VAL A 61 -20.67 2.05 -11.92
CA VAL A 61 -19.82 3.01 -12.62
C VAL A 61 -18.37 2.76 -12.20
N LYS A 62 -17.49 2.78 -13.19
CA LYS A 62 -16.06 2.57 -13.00
C LYS A 62 -15.36 3.93 -13.05
N VAL A 63 -14.47 4.20 -12.11
CA VAL A 63 -13.71 5.44 -12.06
C VAL A 63 -12.23 5.13 -12.15
N MET A 64 -11.58 5.63 -13.19
CA MET A 64 -10.13 5.53 -13.36
C MET A 64 -9.48 6.87 -12.98
N VAL A 65 -8.58 6.80 -12.00
CA VAL A 65 -7.77 7.92 -11.55
C VAL A 65 -6.35 7.71 -12.01
N LEU A 66 -5.87 8.63 -12.86
CA LEU A 66 -4.47 8.73 -13.24
C LEU A 66 -3.78 9.64 -12.23
N ASP A 67 -3.19 9.04 -11.21
CA ASP A 67 -2.59 9.79 -10.11
C ASP A 67 -1.17 10.21 -10.45
N THR A 68 -1.00 11.49 -10.73
CA THR A 68 0.28 12.16 -11.00
C THR A 68 0.84 12.89 -9.80
N GLN A 69 0.16 12.86 -8.66
CA GLN A 69 0.52 13.59 -7.44
C GLN A 69 0.69 15.11 -7.62
N ALA A 70 0.06 15.69 -8.64
CA ALA A 70 0.15 17.11 -8.99
C ALA A 70 -0.95 17.48 -9.98
N TYR A 71 -1.29 18.76 -10.07
CA TYR A 71 -2.17 19.26 -11.14
C TYR A 71 -1.36 19.45 -12.42
N SER A 72 -1.05 18.34 -13.09
CA SER A 72 -0.11 18.31 -14.22
C SER A 72 -0.47 19.27 -15.35
N ASN A 73 -1.75 19.35 -15.73
CA ASN A 73 -2.18 20.20 -16.86
C ASN A 73 -1.99 21.71 -16.60
N THR A 74 -2.08 22.15 -15.35
CA THR A 74 -2.04 23.57 -14.98
C THR A 74 -0.67 24.03 -14.48
N GLY A 75 0.38 23.24 -14.75
CA GLY A 75 1.77 23.56 -14.43
C GLY A 75 2.24 23.08 -13.05
N GLY A 76 1.64 22.00 -12.54
CA GLY A 76 2.16 21.30 -11.37
C GLY A 76 1.83 21.96 -10.03
N GLN A 77 0.58 22.37 -9.80
CA GLN A 77 0.14 22.75 -8.46
C GLN A 77 0.10 21.55 -7.52
N ALA A 78 0.29 21.83 -6.23
CA ALA A 78 0.09 20.87 -5.15
C ALA A 78 -1.33 20.28 -5.18
N CYS A 79 -1.42 18.98 -4.99
CA CYS A 79 -2.65 18.21 -4.87
C CYS A 79 -2.71 17.56 -3.48
N THR A 80 -3.89 17.18 -2.98
CA THR A 80 -3.92 16.38 -1.73
C THR A 80 -3.33 14.98 -1.91
N SER A 81 -3.13 14.50 -3.14
CA SER A 81 -2.34 13.31 -3.48
C SER A 81 -0.82 13.52 -3.37
N SER A 82 -0.33 14.76 -3.33
CA SER A 82 1.11 15.05 -3.22
C SER A 82 1.68 14.57 -1.88
N PHE A 83 2.96 14.21 -1.87
CA PHE A 83 3.66 13.73 -0.67
C PHE A 83 4.05 14.88 0.27
N ILE A 84 4.33 14.58 1.54
CA ILE A 84 5.05 15.51 2.41
C ILE A 84 6.39 15.86 1.74
N SER A 85 6.90 17.07 1.97
CA SER A 85 8.13 17.62 1.38
C SER A 85 8.14 17.79 -0.15
N GLN A 86 7.09 17.35 -0.85
CA GLN A 86 6.99 17.53 -2.29
C GLN A 86 6.95 19.02 -2.62
N VAL A 87 7.84 19.46 -3.51
CA VAL A 87 7.87 20.83 -4.01
C VAL A 87 7.03 20.91 -5.27
N ALA A 88 5.99 21.75 -5.22
CA ALA A 88 5.09 22.02 -6.33
C ALA A 88 4.66 23.50 -6.30
N ASP A 89 3.95 23.98 -7.33
CA ASP A 89 3.30 25.30 -7.22
C ASP A 89 2.31 25.29 -6.02
N MET A 90 2.19 26.42 -5.33
CA MET A 90 1.52 26.56 -4.03
C MET A 90 2.17 25.82 -2.83
N SER A 91 3.23 25.03 -3.04
CA SER A 91 4.00 24.37 -1.97
C SER A 91 5.52 24.54 -2.19
N PRO A 92 6.03 25.79 -2.17
CA PRO A 92 7.41 26.06 -2.52
C PRO A 92 8.40 25.60 -1.43
N TYR A 93 9.63 25.39 -1.85
CA TYR A 93 10.78 25.27 -0.94
C TYR A 93 11.41 26.65 -0.71
N GLY A 94 11.26 27.17 0.50
CA GLY A 94 11.77 28.46 0.97
C GLY A 94 12.46 28.36 2.33
N LYS A 95 12.52 29.48 3.07
CA LYS A 95 13.12 29.53 4.41
C LYS A 95 12.24 28.88 5.47
N VAL A 96 10.93 29.11 5.39
CA VAL A 96 9.92 28.63 6.35
C VAL A 96 9.23 27.37 5.84
N TRP A 97 8.69 27.44 4.61
CA TRP A 97 8.02 26.31 3.97
C TRP A 97 9.01 25.46 3.19
N LYS A 98 8.85 24.15 3.23
CA LYS A 98 9.80 23.17 2.69
C LYS A 98 9.04 22.11 1.89
N GLY A 99 8.22 22.56 0.95
CA GLY A 99 7.25 21.69 0.26
C GLY A 99 5.95 21.55 1.04
N LYS A 100 5.11 20.61 0.58
CA LYS A 100 3.83 20.26 1.21
C LYS A 100 4.03 19.70 2.62
N ARG A 101 3.11 20.04 3.53
CA ARG A 101 3.17 19.61 4.95
C ARG A 101 2.11 18.58 5.30
N GLU A 102 0.99 18.62 4.60
CA GLU A 102 -0.11 17.69 4.82
C GLU A 102 0.30 16.29 4.35
N MET A 103 -0.14 15.26 5.08
CA MET A 103 -0.06 13.88 4.60
C MET A 103 -0.81 13.73 3.28
N ARG A 104 -0.40 12.77 2.47
CA ARG A 104 -1.10 12.40 1.25
C ARG A 104 -2.46 11.80 1.63
N LYS A 105 -3.51 12.18 0.90
CA LYS A 105 -4.83 11.56 1.01
C LYS A 105 -4.79 10.19 0.33
N GLU A 106 -5.03 9.11 1.08
CA GLU A 106 -4.91 7.75 0.54
C GLU A 106 -6.23 7.25 -0.05
N MET A 107 -6.41 7.47 -1.36
CA MET A 107 -7.66 7.16 -2.08
C MET A 107 -8.02 5.68 -2.06
N GLY A 108 -7.02 4.77 -2.06
CA GLY A 108 -7.26 3.33 -1.93
C GLY A 108 -8.01 2.99 -0.64
N LEU A 109 -7.54 3.49 0.51
CA LEU A 109 -8.20 3.26 1.80
C LEU A 109 -9.57 3.95 1.89
N ILE A 110 -9.73 5.15 1.32
CA ILE A 110 -11.02 5.83 1.27
C ILE A 110 -12.04 5.03 0.45
N GLY A 111 -11.61 4.46 -0.69
CA GLY A 111 -12.44 3.56 -1.47
C GLY A 111 -12.85 2.33 -0.67
N ILE A 112 -11.91 1.70 0.06
CA ILE A 112 -12.19 0.54 0.92
C ILE A 112 -13.16 0.91 2.04
N ALA A 113 -13.06 2.12 2.61
CA ALA A 113 -13.95 2.59 3.67
C ALA A 113 -15.43 2.67 3.25
N HIS A 114 -15.74 2.75 1.95
CA HIS A 114 -17.10 2.63 1.45
C HIS A 114 -17.66 1.21 1.56
N ARG A 115 -16.81 0.19 1.73
CA ARG A 115 -17.10 -1.25 1.88
C ARG A 115 -17.81 -1.93 0.71
N THR A 116 -18.54 -1.19 -0.12
CA THR A 116 -19.36 -1.71 -1.22
C THR A 116 -18.75 -1.51 -2.59
N SER A 117 -17.61 -0.82 -2.69
CA SER A 117 -16.94 -0.58 -3.97
C SER A 117 -15.76 -1.50 -4.16
N TYR A 118 -15.57 -1.98 -5.37
CA TYR A 118 -14.31 -2.60 -5.79
C TYR A 118 -13.21 -1.53 -5.84
N VAL A 119 -12.02 -1.82 -5.34
CA VAL A 119 -10.89 -0.89 -5.36
C VAL A 119 -9.65 -1.58 -5.89
N LEU A 120 -8.95 -0.91 -6.78
CA LEU A 120 -7.64 -1.30 -7.27
C LEU A 120 -6.71 -0.10 -7.15
N GLN A 121 -5.67 -0.21 -6.32
CA GLN A 121 -4.49 0.64 -6.40
C GLN A 121 -3.41 -0.10 -7.17
N GLY A 122 -3.01 0.47 -8.30
CA GLY A 122 -2.18 -0.21 -9.29
C GLY A 122 -1.02 0.63 -9.81
N SER A 123 -0.03 -0.03 -10.40
CA SER A 123 1.09 0.58 -11.09
C SER A 123 1.52 -0.32 -12.24
N VAL A 124 2.02 0.26 -13.33
CA VAL A 124 2.59 -0.49 -14.46
C VAL A 124 3.85 -1.29 -14.08
N ALA A 125 4.37 -1.10 -12.86
CA ALA A 125 5.44 -1.91 -12.29
C ALA A 125 5.05 -3.39 -12.12
N ASN A 126 3.77 -3.67 -11.85
CA ASN A 126 3.23 -5.02 -11.76
C ASN A 126 2.03 -5.12 -12.72
N ILE A 127 2.34 -5.47 -13.97
CA ILE A 127 1.36 -5.55 -15.07
C ILE A 127 0.30 -6.61 -14.77
N THR A 128 0.68 -7.74 -14.17
CA THR A 128 -0.25 -8.82 -13.80
C THR A 128 -1.30 -8.32 -12.81
N HIS A 129 -0.87 -7.73 -11.67
CA HIS A 129 -1.76 -7.12 -10.67
C HIS A 129 -2.69 -6.07 -11.30
N LEU A 130 -2.14 -5.22 -12.17
CA LEU A 130 -2.91 -4.16 -12.83
C LEU A 130 -3.96 -4.72 -13.79
N LEU A 131 -3.60 -5.66 -14.67
CA LEU A 131 -4.49 -6.20 -15.69
C LEU A 131 -5.58 -7.08 -15.09
N GLU A 132 -5.22 -8.03 -14.22
CA GLU A 132 -6.18 -8.91 -13.55
C GLU A 132 -7.15 -8.08 -12.71
N GLY A 133 -6.61 -7.18 -11.88
CA GLY A 133 -7.44 -6.31 -11.06
C GLY A 133 -8.33 -5.36 -11.87
N PHE A 134 -7.89 -4.92 -13.05
CA PHE A 134 -8.72 -4.09 -13.92
C PHE A 134 -9.85 -4.88 -14.55
N ILE A 135 -9.57 -6.10 -15.04
CA ILE A 135 -10.59 -7.02 -15.60
C ILE A 135 -11.64 -7.36 -14.53
N ASP A 136 -11.23 -7.71 -13.32
CA ASP A 136 -12.13 -8.01 -12.21
C ASP A 136 -13.03 -6.80 -11.88
N GLY A 137 -12.44 -5.61 -11.78
CA GLY A 137 -13.19 -4.40 -11.47
C GLY A 137 -14.15 -3.98 -12.58
N LEU A 138 -13.79 -4.18 -13.86
CA LEU A 138 -14.69 -3.94 -14.99
C LEU A 138 -15.91 -4.85 -14.93
N ASN A 139 -15.71 -6.13 -14.58
CA ASN A 139 -16.78 -7.13 -14.49
C ASN A 139 -17.59 -7.06 -13.19
N SER A 140 -17.07 -6.38 -12.16
CA SER A 140 -17.76 -6.21 -10.87
C SER A 140 -19.14 -5.57 -11.05
N ARG A 141 -20.14 -6.05 -10.30
CA ARG A 141 -21.48 -5.43 -10.24
C ARG A 141 -21.52 -4.22 -9.29
N HIS A 142 -20.39 -3.88 -8.67
CA HIS A 142 -20.23 -2.74 -7.78
C HIS A 142 -19.63 -1.53 -8.52
N PRO A 143 -19.74 -0.31 -7.95
CA PRO A 143 -18.85 0.78 -8.32
C PRO A 143 -17.39 0.33 -8.20
N ALA A 144 -16.53 0.74 -9.13
CA ALA A 144 -15.11 0.40 -9.08
C ALA A 144 -14.25 1.66 -9.09
N LEU A 145 -13.21 1.67 -8.26
CA LEU A 145 -12.18 2.70 -8.25
C LEU A 145 -10.84 2.08 -8.69
N PHE A 146 -10.31 2.56 -9.80
CA PHE A 146 -8.97 2.23 -10.28
C PHE A 146 -8.06 3.43 -10.03
N ASN A 147 -7.24 3.39 -8.99
CA ASN A 147 -6.25 4.42 -8.66
C ASN A 147 -4.88 3.97 -9.17
N VAL A 148 -4.39 4.57 -10.26
CA VAL A 148 -3.20 4.10 -10.97
C VAL A 148 -2.08 5.13 -10.87
N TYR A 149 -0.93 4.71 -10.34
CA TYR A 149 0.27 5.53 -10.33
C TYR A 149 0.67 5.90 -11.75
N THR A 150 0.79 7.20 -12.01
CA THR A 150 1.18 7.74 -13.30
C THR A 150 2.30 8.74 -13.10
N SER A 151 3.51 8.44 -13.60
CA SER A 151 4.60 9.40 -13.55
C SER A 151 4.34 10.58 -14.49
N CYS A 152 4.59 11.81 -14.04
CA CYS A 152 4.52 13.00 -14.88
C CYS A 152 5.93 13.57 -15.06
N GLN A 153 6.43 13.55 -16.29
CA GLN A 153 7.81 13.90 -16.63
C GLN A 153 8.19 15.32 -16.16
N PRO A 154 7.46 16.37 -16.58
CA PRO A 154 7.79 17.74 -16.15
C PRO A 154 7.62 17.91 -14.64
N GLU A 155 6.51 17.46 -14.05
CA GLU A 155 6.20 17.74 -12.65
C GLU A 155 6.97 16.88 -11.64
N HIS A 156 7.40 15.69 -12.05
CA HIS A 156 8.31 14.87 -11.24
C HIS A 156 9.77 15.24 -11.50
N GLY A 157 10.06 16.00 -12.56
CA GLY A 157 11.41 16.38 -12.96
C GLY A 157 12.26 15.17 -13.35
N ILE A 158 11.67 14.27 -14.13
CA ILE A 158 12.28 13.01 -14.60
C ILE A 158 12.39 13.00 -16.13
N ALA A 159 13.21 12.10 -16.68
CA ALA A 159 13.39 11.97 -18.13
C ALA A 159 12.17 11.34 -18.82
N ASP A 160 11.98 11.64 -20.11
CA ASP A 160 10.83 11.17 -20.91
C ASP A 160 10.69 9.65 -20.98
N ASN A 161 11.80 8.93 -20.92
CA ASN A 161 11.84 7.47 -20.95
C ASN A 161 11.86 6.82 -19.56
N ALA A 162 11.67 7.59 -18.47
CA ALA A 162 11.84 7.10 -17.11
C ALA A 162 10.57 6.42 -16.52
N SER A 163 9.42 6.48 -17.19
CA SER A 163 8.12 6.10 -16.62
C SER A 163 8.10 4.69 -16.00
N ALA A 164 8.58 3.68 -16.74
CA ALA A 164 8.60 2.29 -16.25
C ALA A 164 9.53 2.12 -15.03
N ARG A 165 10.69 2.80 -15.06
CA ARG A 165 11.63 2.79 -13.93
C ARG A 165 11.01 3.46 -12.70
N GLN A 166 10.35 4.61 -12.87
CA GLN A 166 9.75 5.33 -11.75
C GLN A 166 8.55 4.62 -11.17
N ALA A 167 7.74 3.97 -12.01
CA ALA A 167 6.67 3.10 -11.54
C ALA A 167 7.19 2.00 -10.62
N LYS A 168 8.31 1.35 -10.99
CA LYS A 168 8.96 0.32 -10.18
C LYS A 168 9.47 0.89 -8.84
N LEU A 169 10.23 1.98 -8.89
CA LEU A 169 10.77 2.62 -7.69
C LEU A 169 9.66 3.09 -6.74
N ALA A 170 8.55 3.61 -7.26
CA ALA A 170 7.42 4.05 -6.44
C ALA A 170 6.78 2.89 -5.65
N VAL A 171 6.66 1.70 -6.26
CA VAL A 171 6.13 0.51 -5.56
C VAL A 171 7.15 -0.03 -4.54
N GLU A 172 8.41 -0.15 -4.93
CA GLU A 172 9.48 -0.66 -4.07
C GLU A 172 9.70 0.24 -2.85
N ALA A 173 9.70 1.56 -3.04
CA ALA A 173 9.90 2.54 -1.99
C ALA A 173 8.65 2.84 -1.14
N ARG A 174 7.59 2.03 -1.28
CA ARG A 174 6.28 2.21 -0.62
C ARG A 174 5.64 3.59 -0.86
N ALA A 175 6.06 4.31 -1.89
CA ALA A 175 5.41 5.56 -2.32
C ALA A 175 3.99 5.27 -2.84
N TYR A 176 3.82 4.12 -3.50
CA TYR A 176 2.55 3.68 -4.05
C TYR A 176 2.36 2.16 -3.88
N PRO A 177 2.08 1.67 -2.66
CA PRO A 177 1.80 0.26 -2.42
C PRO A 177 0.61 -0.23 -3.25
N LEU A 178 0.68 -1.47 -3.73
CA LEU A 178 -0.36 -2.10 -4.52
C LEU A 178 -1.42 -2.71 -3.60
N MET A 179 -2.69 -2.54 -3.92
CA MET A 179 -3.77 -3.21 -3.20
C MET A 179 -4.96 -3.44 -4.13
N ARG A 180 -5.65 -4.54 -3.91
CA ARG A 180 -6.95 -4.84 -4.52
C ARG A 180 -7.93 -5.12 -3.39
N TYR A 181 -9.14 -4.60 -3.49
CA TYR A 181 -10.22 -4.89 -2.57
C TYR A 181 -11.45 -5.29 -3.37
N ASN A 182 -11.94 -6.51 -3.13
CA ASN A 182 -13.16 -7.02 -3.71
C ASN A 182 -14.19 -7.26 -2.61
N PRO A 183 -15.29 -6.47 -2.54
CA PRO A 183 -16.29 -6.63 -1.49
C PRO A 183 -17.04 -7.98 -1.54
N ASP A 184 -16.94 -8.73 -2.65
CA ASP A 184 -17.57 -10.04 -2.80
C ASP A 184 -16.65 -11.21 -2.40
N ALA A 185 -15.39 -10.94 -2.01
CA ALA A 185 -14.42 -12.00 -1.70
C ALA A 185 -14.56 -12.61 -0.30
N GLY A 186 -15.20 -11.91 0.64
CA GLY A 186 -15.42 -12.40 2.00
C GLY A 186 -16.28 -11.47 2.86
N GLU A 187 -16.24 -11.66 4.17
CA GLU A 187 -17.04 -10.86 5.12
C GLU A 187 -16.25 -9.71 5.73
N THR A 188 -14.98 -9.95 6.07
CA THR A 188 -14.11 -8.95 6.69
C THR A 188 -13.31 -8.19 5.65
N ILE A 189 -12.73 -7.04 6.03
CA ILE A 189 -11.81 -6.32 5.13
C ILE A 189 -10.57 -7.17 4.83
N GLU A 190 -10.11 -7.95 5.81
CA GLU A 190 -8.98 -8.86 5.67
C GLU A 190 -9.23 -9.92 4.59
N ASP A 191 -10.42 -10.53 4.56
CA ASP A 191 -10.80 -11.49 3.51
C ASP A 191 -10.91 -10.83 2.13
N CYS A 192 -11.29 -9.55 2.10
CA CYS A 192 -11.58 -8.83 0.88
C CYS A 192 -10.37 -8.14 0.25
N ILE A 193 -9.28 -7.95 0.99
CA ILE A 193 -8.10 -7.19 0.57
C ILE A 193 -6.95 -8.11 0.16
N ASP A 194 -6.33 -7.79 -0.97
CA ASP A 194 -5.16 -8.48 -1.51
C ASP A 194 -4.02 -7.47 -1.73
N ILE A 195 -2.89 -7.73 -1.08
CA ILE A 195 -1.66 -6.95 -1.17
C ILE A 195 -0.48 -7.76 -1.72
N SER A 196 -0.74 -8.97 -2.25
CA SER A 196 0.26 -9.92 -2.74
C SER A 196 1.12 -9.39 -3.89
N GLY A 197 0.62 -8.38 -4.62
CA GLY A 197 1.34 -7.74 -5.72
C GLY A 197 2.58 -6.94 -5.31
N ASN A 198 2.81 -6.70 -4.00
CA ASN A 198 3.93 -5.91 -3.50
C ASN A 198 5.21 -6.77 -3.31
N PRO A 199 6.41 -6.20 -3.57
CA PRO A 199 7.66 -6.87 -3.24
C PRO A 199 7.90 -6.89 -1.72
N ALA A 200 8.58 -7.93 -1.23
CA ALA A 200 9.06 -8.08 0.16
C ALA A 200 7.98 -7.71 1.20
N ILE A 201 6.82 -8.39 1.17
CA ILE A 201 5.64 -8.01 1.96
C ILE A 201 5.91 -8.04 3.47
N ASP A 202 6.74 -8.99 3.90
CA ASP A 202 7.19 -9.16 5.27
C ASP A 202 8.04 -7.99 5.79
N LYS A 203 8.65 -7.21 4.89
CA LYS A 203 9.57 -6.11 5.23
C LYS A 203 8.95 -4.74 5.03
N ASP A 204 9.49 -3.75 5.74
CA ASP A 204 9.15 -2.34 5.48
C ASP A 204 9.64 -1.90 4.10
N TRP A 205 10.87 -2.30 3.74
CA TRP A 205 11.51 -1.94 2.49
C TRP A 205 12.08 -3.19 1.79
N PRO A 206 11.91 -3.34 0.47
CA PRO A 206 12.73 -4.27 -0.32
C PRO A 206 14.18 -3.77 -0.40
N THR A 207 15.11 -4.63 -0.80
CA THR A 207 16.52 -4.28 -0.95
C THR A 207 16.94 -4.21 -2.42
N TYR A 208 17.98 -3.43 -2.69
CA TYR A 208 18.64 -3.36 -4.00
C TYR A 208 20.16 -3.39 -3.85
N THR A 209 20.84 -3.89 -4.87
CA THR A 209 22.31 -3.91 -4.94
C THR A 209 22.84 -2.60 -5.53
N LEU A 210 23.65 -1.88 -4.76
CA LEU A 210 24.45 -0.76 -5.23
C LEU A 210 25.86 -1.24 -5.59
N LYS A 211 26.27 -1.03 -6.84
CA LYS A 211 27.65 -1.26 -7.28
C LYS A 211 28.46 0.02 -7.15
N TYR A 212 29.64 -0.05 -6.54
CA TYR A 212 30.53 1.09 -6.33
C TYR A 212 32.00 0.68 -6.47
N LYS A 213 32.89 1.68 -6.51
CA LYS A 213 34.33 1.48 -6.46
C LYS A 213 34.89 1.95 -5.12
N ASP A 214 35.71 1.11 -4.51
CA ASP A 214 36.44 1.46 -3.29
C ASP A 214 37.64 2.40 -3.57
N ASP A 215 38.38 2.74 -2.52
CA ASP A 215 39.55 3.63 -2.61
C ASP A 215 40.67 3.05 -3.48
N ASN A 216 40.68 1.74 -3.70
CA ASN A 216 41.61 1.03 -4.59
C ASN A 216 41.05 0.88 -6.02
N ASN A 217 39.92 1.53 -6.32
CA ASN A 217 39.22 1.48 -7.61
C ASN A 217 38.75 0.06 -8.00
N GLN A 218 38.58 -0.82 -7.01
CA GLN A 218 38.02 -2.16 -7.19
C GLN A 218 36.49 -2.12 -7.07
N GLU A 219 35.81 -2.92 -7.89
CA GLU A 219 34.35 -3.01 -7.83
C GLU A 219 33.90 -3.75 -6.58
N GLN A 220 32.98 -3.13 -5.85
CA GLN A 220 32.33 -3.66 -4.67
C GLN A 220 30.81 -3.55 -4.81
N THR A 221 30.09 -4.34 -4.02
CA THR A 221 28.62 -4.34 -3.98
C THR A 221 28.12 -4.15 -2.57
N LEU A 222 27.02 -3.41 -2.42
CA LEU A 222 26.36 -3.18 -1.15
C LEU A 222 24.85 -3.39 -1.31
N GLU A 223 24.25 -4.16 -0.40
CA GLU A 223 22.78 -4.29 -0.33
C GLU A 223 22.20 -3.17 0.53
N LEU A 224 21.22 -2.44 0.00
CA LEU A 224 20.60 -1.30 0.67
C LEU A 224 19.07 -1.40 0.59
N PRO A 225 18.33 -0.93 1.61
CA PRO A 225 16.89 -0.82 1.52
C PRO A 225 16.48 0.29 0.55
N MET A 226 15.47 0.04 -0.28
CA MET A 226 14.83 1.05 -1.13
C MET A 226 13.83 1.83 -0.28
N THR A 227 14.28 2.89 0.41
CA THR A 227 13.39 3.75 1.19
C THR A 227 12.72 4.80 0.30
N PHE A 228 11.71 5.49 0.83
CA PHE A 228 11.09 6.61 0.12
C PHE A 228 12.10 7.71 -0.27
N ALA A 229 13.17 7.93 0.50
CA ALA A 229 14.21 8.90 0.15
C ALA A 229 15.03 8.46 -1.06
N ASP A 230 15.29 7.16 -1.22
CA ASP A 230 16.02 6.62 -2.38
C ASP A 230 15.22 6.85 -3.67
N PHE A 231 13.90 6.62 -3.63
CA PHE A 231 12.99 6.99 -4.72
C PHE A 231 12.98 8.52 -4.95
N ALA A 232 12.78 9.31 -3.90
CA ALA A 232 12.70 10.76 -3.97
C ALA A 232 13.99 11.40 -4.54
N MET A 233 15.16 10.80 -4.29
CA MET A 233 16.44 11.27 -4.84
C MET A 233 16.46 11.23 -6.38
N THR A 234 15.63 10.38 -6.99
CA THR A 234 15.54 10.26 -8.44
C THR A 234 14.58 11.25 -9.10
N GLU A 235 13.90 12.09 -8.32
CA GLU A 235 12.88 13.02 -8.81
C GLU A 235 13.22 14.48 -8.48
N GLY A 236 13.09 15.35 -9.48
CA GLY A 236 13.37 16.78 -9.36
C GLY A 236 12.53 17.48 -8.29
N ARG A 237 11.30 17.02 -8.06
CA ARG A 237 10.36 17.59 -7.07
C ARG A 237 10.80 17.44 -5.61
N PHE A 238 11.82 16.62 -5.32
CA PHE A 238 12.41 16.50 -3.98
C PHE A 238 13.87 16.97 -3.92
N ARG A 239 14.50 17.34 -5.04
CA ARG A 239 15.94 17.64 -5.14
C ARG A 239 16.47 18.59 -4.08
N LYS A 240 15.66 19.57 -3.66
CA LYS A 240 16.07 20.59 -2.66
C LYS A 240 16.23 20.04 -1.23
N HIS A 241 15.73 18.84 -0.95
CA HIS A 241 15.83 18.14 0.34
C HIS A 241 17.14 17.36 0.53
N PHE A 242 17.99 17.29 -0.49
CA PHE A 242 19.23 16.53 -0.44
C PHE A 242 20.46 17.43 -0.43
N ARG A 243 21.48 17.05 0.36
CA ARG A 243 22.81 17.68 0.32
C ARG A 243 23.89 16.61 0.35
N LYS A 244 24.84 16.68 -0.58
CA LYS A 244 26.03 15.81 -0.54
C LYS A 244 26.88 16.20 0.66
N ALA A 245 27.18 15.24 1.53
CA ALA A 245 28.12 15.43 2.63
C ALA A 245 29.55 15.29 2.10
N PRO A 246 30.42 16.29 2.29
CA PRO A 246 31.85 16.16 1.98
C PRO A 246 32.48 15.02 2.80
N ALA A 247 33.42 14.27 2.22
CA ALA A 247 33.98 13.07 2.84
C ALA A 247 34.66 13.36 4.19
N GLU A 248 35.27 14.53 4.31
CA GLU A 248 35.91 15.04 5.53
C GLU A 248 34.95 15.32 6.68
N THR A 249 33.64 15.40 6.39
CA THR A 249 32.60 15.63 7.42
C THR A 249 32.02 14.33 7.97
N TRP A 250 32.43 13.17 7.43
CA TRP A 250 31.88 11.89 7.83
C TRP A 250 32.28 11.54 9.26
N ASN A 251 31.29 11.21 10.08
CA ASN A 251 31.45 10.89 11.49
C ASN A 251 30.34 9.91 11.95
N ASP A 252 30.44 9.47 13.20
CA ASP A 252 29.53 8.47 13.81
C ASP A 252 28.13 9.00 14.13
N ASN A 253 27.92 10.32 14.03
CA ASN A 253 26.59 10.91 14.16
C ASN A 253 25.80 10.88 12.86
N MET A 254 26.44 10.55 11.74
CA MET A 254 25.73 10.28 10.48
C MET A 254 25.22 8.85 10.48
N ILE A 255 23.90 8.67 10.38
CA ILE A 255 23.26 7.36 10.47
C ILE A 255 22.52 7.06 9.14
N PRO A 256 22.61 5.84 8.59
CA PRO A 256 21.77 5.44 7.46
C PRO A 256 20.29 5.70 7.75
N LEU A 257 19.57 6.28 6.79
CA LEU A 257 18.20 6.75 7.01
C LEU A 257 17.27 5.66 7.58
N HIS A 258 17.38 4.42 7.07
CA HIS A 258 16.53 3.32 7.53
C HIS A 258 16.76 2.98 9.01
N GLU A 259 18.00 3.02 9.50
CA GLU A 259 18.32 2.84 10.92
C GLU A 259 17.87 4.06 11.74
N PHE A 260 18.05 5.27 11.22
CA PHE A 260 17.57 6.49 11.88
C PHE A 260 16.05 6.47 12.12
N LEU A 261 15.28 5.87 11.20
CA LEU A 261 13.83 5.73 11.35
C LEU A 261 13.43 4.78 12.49
N ASP A 262 14.32 3.88 12.91
CA ASP A 262 14.07 2.92 14.01
C ASP A 262 14.45 3.47 15.38
N LEU A 263 15.27 4.53 15.43
CA LEU A 263 15.61 5.23 16.66
C LEU A 263 14.38 5.86 17.32
N ALA A 264 14.35 5.84 18.65
CA ALA A 264 13.40 6.60 19.45
C ALA A 264 13.61 8.11 19.27
N ALA A 265 12.62 8.93 19.63
CA ALA A 265 12.65 10.37 19.35
C ALA A 265 13.80 11.10 20.06
N ASP A 266 14.16 10.66 21.26
CA ASP A 266 15.27 11.16 22.08
C ASP A 266 16.65 10.71 21.56
N GLU A 267 16.74 9.53 20.95
CA GLU A 267 17.99 9.01 20.34
C GLU A 267 18.35 9.69 19.02
N ARG A 268 17.43 10.46 18.43
CA ARG A 268 17.64 11.18 17.16
C ARG A 268 18.37 12.52 17.35
N GLU A 269 18.51 12.99 18.58
CA GLU A 269 19.22 14.25 18.86
C GLU A 269 20.69 14.13 18.39
N ASP A 270 21.18 15.20 17.76
CA ASP A 270 22.52 15.27 17.13
C ASP A 270 22.84 14.19 16.08
N LYS A 271 21.83 13.49 15.55
CA LYS A 271 22.00 12.51 14.46
C LYS A 271 21.61 13.10 13.10
N TYR A 272 22.40 12.75 12.08
CA TYR A 272 22.26 13.26 10.72
C TYR A 272 21.92 12.12 9.75
N PRO A 273 20.64 11.94 9.36
CA PRO A 273 20.25 10.86 8.48
C PRO A 273 20.79 11.06 7.07
N TYR A 274 21.28 9.97 6.46
CA TYR A 274 21.74 9.97 5.07
C TYR A 274 21.29 8.73 4.30
N ILE A 275 21.25 8.85 2.97
CA ILE A 275 21.23 7.72 2.03
C ILE A 275 22.56 7.63 1.29
N LEU A 276 22.90 6.44 0.78
CA LEU A 276 24.09 6.24 -0.01
C LEU A 276 23.79 6.43 -1.49
N GLY A 277 24.60 7.25 -2.14
CA GLY A 277 24.64 7.38 -3.59
C GLY A 277 26.03 7.06 -4.13
N ILE A 278 26.15 7.13 -5.45
CA ILE A 278 27.43 7.09 -6.15
C ILE A 278 27.66 8.41 -6.87
N ASP A 279 28.91 8.87 -6.89
CA ASP A 279 29.31 10.04 -7.67
C ASP A 279 29.62 9.68 -9.13
N SER A 280 30.04 10.67 -9.92
CA SER A 280 30.36 10.48 -11.35
C SER A 280 31.58 9.57 -11.61
N LYS A 281 32.34 9.21 -10.57
CA LYS A 281 33.48 8.29 -10.63
C LYS A 281 33.14 6.90 -10.06
N ASN A 282 31.87 6.67 -9.72
CA ASN A 282 31.36 5.46 -9.05
C ASN A 282 31.88 5.28 -7.61
N HIS A 283 32.34 6.33 -6.93
CA HIS A 283 32.67 6.25 -5.51
C HIS A 283 31.43 6.49 -4.64
N LEU A 284 31.41 5.90 -3.45
CA LEU A 284 30.32 6.12 -2.49
C LEU A 284 30.26 7.58 -2.03
N MET A 285 29.04 8.08 -1.89
CA MET A 285 28.77 9.37 -1.26
C MET A 285 27.61 9.28 -0.28
N ARG A 286 27.74 9.95 0.86
CA ARG A 286 26.64 10.17 1.80
C ARG A 286 25.83 11.38 1.35
N VAL A 287 24.52 11.20 1.23
CA VAL A 287 23.57 12.26 0.88
C VAL A 287 22.68 12.51 2.07
N LEU A 288 22.87 13.65 2.73
CA LEU A 288 22.05 14.09 3.84
C LEU A 288 20.61 14.31 3.38
N VAL A 289 19.68 13.88 4.24
CA VAL A 289 18.23 13.94 4.01
C VAL A 289 17.63 14.99 4.93
N ALA A 290 16.91 15.97 4.37
CA ALA A 290 16.23 17.00 5.17
C ALA A 290 15.09 16.39 6.01
N ALA A 291 14.82 17.01 7.17
CA ALA A 291 13.84 16.51 8.15
C ALA A 291 12.45 16.26 7.56
N GLU A 292 11.97 17.10 6.63
CA GLU A 292 10.66 16.92 6.00
C GLU A 292 10.60 15.69 5.10
N LEU A 293 11.73 15.34 4.47
CA LEU A 293 11.80 14.11 3.68
C LEU A 293 11.96 12.88 4.58
N VAL A 294 12.60 13.01 5.74
CA VAL A 294 12.59 11.96 6.78
C VAL A 294 11.16 11.70 7.27
N GLU A 295 10.38 12.76 7.53
CA GLU A 295 8.96 12.66 7.89
C GLU A 295 8.17 11.92 6.80
N SER A 296 8.43 12.24 5.53
CA SER A 296 7.81 11.54 4.40
C SER A 296 8.14 10.04 4.38
N CYS A 297 9.39 9.67 4.69
CA CYS A 297 9.80 8.27 4.77
C CYS A 297 9.14 7.54 5.94
N GLN A 298 9.07 8.19 7.11
CA GLN A 298 8.41 7.65 8.28
C GLN A 298 6.93 7.40 8.00
N GLU A 299 6.25 8.36 7.39
CA GLU A 299 4.83 8.29 7.09
C GLU A 299 4.53 7.22 6.01
N ARG A 300 5.35 7.10 4.95
CA ARG A 300 5.17 6.03 3.95
C ARG A 300 5.37 4.64 4.53
N ARG A 301 6.33 4.48 5.46
CA ARG A 301 6.51 3.24 6.23
C ARG A 301 5.30 2.94 7.11
N GLN A 302 4.78 3.96 7.80
CA GLN A 302 3.57 3.81 8.63
C GLN A 302 2.36 3.42 7.78
N PHE A 303 2.17 4.05 6.63
CA PHE A 303 1.10 3.70 5.70
C PHE A 303 1.21 2.25 5.23
N TRP A 304 2.41 1.80 4.85
CA TRP A 304 2.64 0.39 4.50
C TRP A 304 2.27 -0.56 5.64
N ARG A 305 2.68 -0.25 6.88
CA ARG A 305 2.30 -1.05 8.06
C ARG A 305 0.78 -1.02 8.32
N GLN A 306 0.09 0.09 8.10
CA GLN A 306 -1.37 0.17 8.20
C GLN A 306 -2.05 -0.73 7.16
N VAL A 307 -1.58 -0.71 5.91
CA VAL A 307 -2.07 -1.59 4.84
C VAL A 307 -1.86 -3.07 5.21
N LYS A 308 -0.68 -3.43 5.72
CA LYS A 308 -0.44 -4.79 6.24
C LYS A 308 -1.37 -5.16 7.38
N GLY A 309 -1.66 -4.21 8.29
CA GLY A 309 -2.54 -4.46 9.43
C GLY A 309 -3.97 -4.75 9.01
N ILE A 310 -4.48 -3.99 8.04
CA ILE A 310 -5.82 -4.21 7.46
C ILE A 310 -5.90 -5.55 6.72
N ALA A 311 -4.78 -6.00 6.13
CA ALA A 311 -4.68 -7.26 5.39
C ALA A 311 -4.29 -8.49 6.25
N GLY A 312 -4.24 -8.36 7.59
CA GLY A 312 -3.83 -9.46 8.47
C GLY A 312 -2.35 -9.85 8.41
N GLN A 313 -1.50 -9.05 7.73
CA GLN A 313 -0.09 -9.37 7.45
C GLN A 313 0.92 -8.73 8.42
N LEU A 314 0.48 -8.05 9.48
CA LEU A 314 1.40 -7.42 10.44
C LEU A 314 2.07 -8.42 11.38
N ASN A 315 1.32 -9.42 11.83
CA ASN A 315 1.79 -10.50 12.69
C ASN A 315 1.16 -11.81 12.18
N PRO A 316 1.58 -12.32 11.01
CA PRO A 316 1.04 -13.56 10.52
C PRO A 316 1.34 -14.65 11.56
N ILE A 317 0.28 -15.20 12.16
CA ILE A 317 0.42 -16.38 13.01
C ILE A 317 0.76 -17.52 12.06
N ASP A 318 2.00 -17.99 12.09
CA ASP A 318 2.41 -19.18 11.36
C ASP A 318 1.78 -20.40 12.04
N VAL A 319 0.57 -20.73 11.60
CA VAL A 319 -0.24 -21.83 12.13
C VAL A 319 0.51 -23.15 11.97
N ASP A 320 1.30 -23.33 10.92
CA ASP A 320 2.07 -24.55 10.67
C ASP A 320 3.28 -24.66 11.60
N ALA A 321 3.98 -23.56 11.87
CA ALA A 321 5.02 -23.51 12.89
C ALA A 321 4.44 -23.77 14.29
N LEU A 322 3.29 -23.16 14.62
CA LEU A 322 2.56 -23.38 15.88
C LEU A 322 2.09 -24.84 16.03
N ILE A 323 1.58 -25.45 14.96
CA ILE A 323 1.20 -26.87 14.95
C ILE A 323 2.44 -27.76 15.14
N THR A 324 3.55 -27.41 14.50
CA THR A 324 4.81 -28.17 14.60
C THR A 324 5.39 -28.08 16.01
N GLU A 325 5.41 -26.88 16.60
CA GLU A 325 5.83 -26.63 17.97
C GLU A 325 4.91 -27.35 18.97
N ALA A 326 3.58 -27.26 18.80
CA ALA A 326 2.61 -27.98 19.64
C ALA A 326 2.76 -29.50 19.54
N LYS A 327 3.06 -30.05 18.36
CA LYS A 327 3.37 -31.47 18.18
C LYS A 327 4.67 -31.88 18.86
N ALA A 328 5.71 -31.06 18.76
CA ALA A 328 6.99 -31.31 19.43
C ALA A 328 6.84 -31.27 20.96
N ASP A 329 6.11 -30.29 21.50
CA ASP A 329 5.79 -30.17 22.92
C ASP A 329 4.97 -31.37 23.43
N MET A 330 3.96 -31.81 22.66
CA MET A 330 3.15 -32.97 23.02
C MET A 330 3.99 -34.26 22.99
N ALA A 331 4.88 -34.42 22.02
CA ALA A 331 5.81 -35.55 21.95
C ALA A 331 6.81 -35.55 23.11
N GLN A 332 7.33 -34.40 23.51
CA GLN A 332 8.21 -34.27 24.68
C GLN A 332 7.46 -34.60 25.98
N LYS A 333 6.25 -34.08 26.18
CA LYS A 333 5.41 -34.40 27.35
C LYS A 333 5.04 -35.88 27.42
N LEU A 334 4.71 -36.51 26.29
CA LEU A 334 4.45 -37.95 26.22
C LEU A 334 5.71 -38.77 26.55
N THR A 335 6.87 -38.37 26.03
CA THR A 335 8.14 -39.04 26.30
C THR A 335 8.51 -38.91 27.77
N GLN A 336 8.37 -37.73 28.37
CA GLN A 336 8.58 -37.51 29.81
C GLN A 336 7.61 -38.33 30.66
N SER A 337 6.34 -38.41 30.25
CA SER A 337 5.31 -39.21 30.95
C SER A 337 5.63 -40.70 30.88
N LEU A 338 6.01 -41.22 29.70
CA LEU A 338 6.42 -42.60 29.51
C LEU A 338 7.70 -42.92 30.29
N PHE A 339 8.65 -42.00 30.33
CA PHE A 339 9.89 -42.15 31.09
C PHE A 339 9.62 -42.14 32.61
N ALA A 340 8.70 -41.30 33.08
CA ALA A 340 8.25 -41.30 34.48
C ALA A 340 7.52 -42.60 34.85
N MET A 341 6.71 -43.15 33.94
CA MET A 341 6.07 -44.46 34.12
C MET A 341 7.08 -45.61 34.13
N ALA A 342 8.10 -45.57 33.27
CA ALA A 342 9.14 -46.59 33.18
C ALA A 342 10.14 -46.57 34.36
N THR A 343 10.33 -45.40 34.99
CA THR A 343 11.25 -45.22 36.13
C THR A 343 10.58 -45.38 37.49
N GLY A 344 9.30 -45.76 37.53
CA GLY A 344 8.62 -46.25 38.75
C GLY A 344 8.20 -45.18 39.75
N ASN A 345 8.22 -43.89 39.40
CA ASN A 345 7.67 -42.83 40.26
C ASN A 345 6.20 -42.56 39.92
N ALA A 346 5.33 -43.48 40.35
CA ALA A 346 3.89 -43.30 40.28
C ALA A 346 3.41 -42.35 41.39
N ASN A 347 3.46 -41.04 41.13
CA ASN A 347 2.49 -40.09 41.67
C ASN A 347 1.91 -39.31 40.49
N LEU A 348 0.93 -39.95 39.85
CA LEU A 348 0.14 -39.37 38.76
C LEU A 348 -0.98 -38.53 39.36
N ASP A 349 -0.80 -37.20 39.37
CA ASP A 349 -1.94 -36.29 39.29
C ASP A 349 -2.30 -36.18 37.81
N LEU A 350 -3.25 -37.03 37.39
CA LEU A 350 -3.88 -36.93 36.08
C LEU A 350 -4.78 -35.69 36.11
N GLY A 351 -4.18 -34.53 35.85
CA GLY A 351 -4.89 -33.29 35.55
C GLY A 351 -5.70 -33.47 34.27
N ILE A 352 -6.87 -34.08 34.39
CA ILE A 352 -7.92 -34.10 33.36
C ILE A 352 -8.36 -32.64 33.21
N PRO A 353 -8.23 -32.01 32.03
CA PRO A 353 -8.94 -30.77 31.78
C PRO A 353 -10.41 -31.14 31.67
N THR A 354 -11.17 -30.90 32.74
CA THR A 354 -12.64 -30.94 32.70
C THR A 354 -13.11 -29.75 31.86
N THR A 355 -13.27 -29.94 30.55
CA THR A 355 -14.07 -29.05 29.73
C THR A 355 -15.55 -29.35 29.98
N ALA A 356 -16.09 -28.80 31.06
CA ALA A 356 -17.53 -28.59 31.19
C ALA A 356 -17.86 -27.19 30.63
N PRO A 357 -18.93 -27.04 29.84
CA PRO A 357 -19.29 -25.76 29.25
C PRO A 357 -19.89 -24.87 30.33
N THR A 358 -19.21 -23.78 30.70
CA THR A 358 -19.84 -22.69 31.44
C THR A 358 -20.75 -21.92 30.48
N GLY A 359 -21.98 -22.37 30.36
CA GLY A 359 -23.08 -21.51 29.96
C GLY A 359 -23.27 -20.44 31.04
N ASN A 360 -23.08 -19.18 30.67
CA ASN A 360 -23.60 -18.04 31.41
C ASN A 360 -24.44 -17.20 30.46
N GLY A 361 -25.71 -17.56 30.37
CA GLY A 361 -26.75 -16.57 30.14
C GLY A 361 -26.96 -15.79 31.44
N ALA A 362 -26.79 -14.48 31.39
CA ALA A 362 -27.48 -13.51 32.23
C ALA A 362 -28.23 -12.60 31.26
N ALA A 363 -29.52 -12.86 31.02
CA ALA A 363 -30.65 -12.35 31.80
C ALA A 363 -31.05 -10.93 31.38
N LEU A 364 -32.09 -10.90 30.53
CA LEU A 364 -33.07 -9.82 30.45
C LEU A 364 -33.72 -9.56 31.82
N ARG A 365 -33.79 -8.28 32.20
CA ARG A 365 -34.78 -7.54 33.01
C ARG A 365 -34.18 -6.14 33.18
N SER A 366 -34.83 -5.02 32.95
CA SER A 366 -36.23 -4.63 32.73
C SER A 366 -36.23 -3.27 32.05
#